data_AF-A0A0V1GZX6-F1
#
_entry.id   AF-A0A0V1GZX6-F1
#
_cell.length_a   1.000
_cell.length_b   1.000
_cell.length_c   1.000
_cell.angle_alpha   90.00
_cell.angle_beta   90.00
_cell.angle_gamma   90.00
#
_symmetry.space_group_name_H-M   'P 1'
#
loop_
_entity.id
_entity.type
_entity.pdbx_description
1 polymer ?
#
loop_
_entity_poly.entity_id
_entity_poly.type
_entity_poly.pdbx_seq_one_letter_code
_entity_poly.pdbx_strand_id
1 'polypeptide(L)'
;LFLKESISYDGTRYVEELPWINNRKMLPDNFEHAVARLQQTERTMLRDPDVATAYKQTLKEYLDSSIIEEKLKNLVSTTPDGGKKRQI
;
A
#
# COMPACT_ATOMS: atom_id res chain seq x y z
N LEU A 1 23.38 25.74 -1.33
CA LEU A 1 22.41 25.43 -0.26
C LEU A 1 21.08 25.10 -0.92
N PHE A 2 20.83 23.82 -1.19
CA PHE A 2 19.66 23.33 -1.96
C PHE A 2 18.31 23.60 -1.28
N LEU A 3 18.32 23.94 0.02
CA LEU A 3 17.13 24.11 0.84
C LEU A 3 16.27 25.32 0.48
N LYS A 4 16.86 26.41 -0.05
CA LYS A 4 16.07 27.61 -0.39
C LYS A 4 15.26 27.46 -1.68
N GLU A 5 15.69 26.59 -2.58
CA GLU A 5 15.02 26.36 -3.87
C GLU A 5 13.92 25.30 -3.78
N SER A 6 13.93 24.46 -2.74
CA SER A 6 12.96 23.39 -2.55
C SER A 6 11.73 23.79 -1.72
N ILE A 7 11.67 25.01 -1.18
CA ILE A 7 10.54 25.45 -0.35
C ILE A 7 9.58 26.28 -1.22
N SER A 8 8.37 25.78 -1.43
CA SER A 8 7.27 26.50 -2.07
C SER A 8 6.14 26.77 -1.08
N TYR A 9 5.31 27.79 -1.33
CA TYR A 9 4.14 28.09 -0.51
C TYR A 9 2.87 27.74 -1.30
N ASP A 10 2.07 26.80 -0.79
CA ASP A 10 0.87 26.28 -1.49
C ASP A 10 -0.38 27.16 -1.30
N GLY A 11 -0.22 28.35 -0.69
CA GLY A 11 -1.31 29.25 -0.32
C GLY A 11 -1.85 29.03 1.10
N THR A 12 -1.44 27.96 1.78
CA THR A 12 -1.81 27.67 3.18
C THR A 12 -0.57 27.40 4.05
N ARG A 13 0.39 26.63 3.55
CA ARG A 13 1.61 26.26 4.26
C ARG A 13 2.83 26.22 3.33
N TYR A 14 4.01 26.29 3.94
CA TYR A 14 5.25 25.99 3.23
C TYR A 14 5.37 24.49 3.02
N VAL A 15 5.68 24.09 1.80
CA VAL A 15 5.88 22.72 1.36
C VAL A 15 7.31 22.60 0.88
N GLU A 16 8.02 21.61 1.42
CA GLU A 16 9.37 21.26 0.98
C GLU A 16 9.28 20.16 -0.08
N GLU A 17 9.76 20.46 -1.28
CA GLU A 17 10.03 19.46 -2.31
C GLU A 17 11.25 18.65 -1.90
N LEU A 18 11.14 17.32 -1.94
CA LEU A 18 12.25 16.45 -1.54
C LEU A 18 13.41 16.61 -2.54
N PRO A 19 14.57 17.18 -2.14
CA PRO A 19 15.63 17.58 -3.08
C PRO A 19 16.37 16.41 -3.74
N TRP A 20 16.08 15.17 -3.34
CA TRP A 20 16.53 13.94 -4.01
C TRP A 20 15.50 13.34 -4.98
N ILE A 21 14.31 13.93 -5.07
CA ILE A 21 13.24 13.52 -5.98
C ILE A 21 13.08 14.58 -7.09
N ASN A 22 14.20 14.92 -7.73
CA ASN A 22 14.24 15.93 -8.80
C ASN A 22 13.56 15.48 -10.10
N ASN A 23 13.02 14.26 -10.15
CA ASN A 23 12.42 13.70 -11.35
C ASN A 23 11.37 12.65 -10.97
N ARG A 24 10.22 13.08 -10.40
CA ARG A 24 9.04 12.22 -10.29
C ARG A 24 8.52 11.92 -11.70
N LYS A 25 9.21 11.08 -12.47
CA LYS A 25 8.53 10.26 -13.47
C LYS A 25 7.51 9.47 -12.67
N MET A 26 6.22 9.76 -12.87
CA MET A 26 5.18 8.92 -12.27
C MET A 26 5.49 7.50 -12.72
N LEU A 27 5.75 6.63 -11.75
CA LEU A 27 5.87 5.21 -12.04
C LEU A 27 4.54 4.77 -12.65
N PRO A 28 4.56 3.93 -13.70
CA PRO A 28 3.33 3.39 -14.22
C PRO A 28 2.60 2.62 -13.12
N ASP A 29 1.28 2.57 -13.23
CA ASP A 29 0.45 1.81 -12.32
C ASP A 29 0.94 0.36 -12.23
N ASN A 30 1.16 -0.12 -11.00
CA ASN A 30 1.68 -1.44 -10.70
C ASN A 30 0.62 -2.36 -10.07
N PHE A 31 -0.65 -1.95 -10.03
CA PHE A 31 -1.72 -2.65 -9.33
C PHE A 31 -1.85 -4.12 -9.77
N GLU A 32 -2.01 -4.36 -11.07
CA GLU A 32 -2.15 -5.72 -11.62
C GLU A 32 -0.95 -6.63 -11.28
N HIS A 33 0.26 -6.07 -11.33
CA HIS A 33 1.48 -6.78 -10.98
C HIS A 33 1.53 -7.10 -9.48
N ALA A 34 1.10 -6.18 -8.63
CA ALA A 34 1.03 -6.38 -7.19
C ALA A 34 0.01 -7.47 -6.83
N VAL A 35 -1.17 -7.47 -7.47
CA VAL A 35 -2.19 -8.50 -7.29
C VAL A 35 -1.67 -9.88 -7.71
N ALA A 36 -1.04 -9.98 -8.89
CA ALA A 36 -0.47 -11.25 -9.35
C ALA A 36 0.61 -11.79 -8.40
N ARG A 37 1.46 -10.91 -7.87
CA ARG A 37 2.47 -11.29 -6.86
C ARG A 37 1.82 -11.78 -5.57
N LEU A 38 0.78 -11.12 -5.09
CA LEU A 38 0.05 -11.54 -3.89
C LEU A 38 -0.52 -12.95 -4.08
N GLN A 39 -1.21 -13.21 -5.18
CA GLN A 39 -1.78 -14.53 -5.47
C GLN A 39 -0.70 -15.63 -5.55
N GLN A 40 0.45 -15.33 -6.15
CA GLN A 40 1.54 -16.30 -6.23
C GLN A 40 2.15 -16.62 -4.85
N THR A 41 2.29 -15.59 -4.02
CA THR A 41 2.73 -15.73 -2.63
C THR A 41 1.77 -16.61 -1.83
N GLU A 42 0.46 -16.37 -1.94
CA GLU A 42 -0.58 -17.19 -1.30
C GLU A 42 -0.53 -18.65 -1.77
N ARG A 43 -0.42 -18.91 -3.07
CA ARG A 43 -0.27 -20.27 -3.61
C ARG A 43 0.96 -20.97 -3.08
N THR A 44 2.07 -20.25 -2.92
CA THR A 44 3.31 -20.80 -2.38
C THR A 44 3.13 -21.21 -0.93
N MET A 45 2.49 -20.37 -0.12
CA MET A 45 2.19 -20.66 1.29
C MET A 45 1.17 -21.80 1.47
N LEU A 46 0.23 -21.94 0.55
CA LEU A 46 -0.70 -23.08 0.55
C LEU A 46 0.02 -24.41 0.29
N ARG A 47 1.07 -24.38 -0.54
CA ARG A 47 1.86 -25.57 -0.87
C ARG A 47 2.86 -25.94 0.23
N ASP A 48 3.37 -24.94 0.95
CA ASP A 48 4.42 -25.09 1.95
C ASP A 48 4.03 -24.40 3.27
N PRO A 49 3.57 -25.19 4.27
CA PRO A 49 3.17 -24.66 5.58
C PRO A 49 4.30 -23.98 6.37
N ASP A 50 5.56 -24.38 6.15
CA ASP A 50 6.69 -23.79 6.87
C ASP A 50 6.93 -22.36 6.37
N VAL A 51 6.86 -22.16 5.06
CA VAL A 51 6.90 -20.82 4.43
C VAL A 51 5.74 -19.95 4.93
N ALA A 52 4.53 -20.52 5.04
CA ALA A 52 3.38 -19.80 5.56
C ALA A 52 3.59 -19.33 7.01
N THR A 53 4.19 -20.19 7.84
CA THR A 53 4.46 -19.91 9.24
C THR A 53 5.51 -18.81 9.39
N ALA A 54 6.63 -18.93 8.66
CA ALA A 54 7.69 -17.92 8.65
C ALA A 54 7.17 -16.55 8.21
N TYR A 55 6.35 -16.50 7.14
CA TYR A 55 5.81 -15.25 6.63
C TYR A 55 4.88 -14.55 7.62
N LYS A 56 4.00 -15.30 8.29
CA LYS A 56 3.13 -14.75 9.35
C LYS A 56 3.94 -14.19 10.51
N GLN A 57 5.01 -14.88 10.89
CA GLN A 57 5.89 -14.44 11.96
C GLN A 57 6.58 -13.11 11.59
N THR A 58 7.11 -12.99 10.36
CA THR A 58 7.72 -11.74 9.88
C THR A 58 6.71 -10.59 9.84
N LEU A 59 5.47 -10.82 9.39
CA LEU A 59 4.44 -9.77 9.40
C LEU A 59 4.13 -9.31 10.83
N LYS A 60 4.09 -10.23 11.80
CA LYS A 60 3.90 -9.89 13.20
C LYS A 60 5.06 -9.03 13.73
N GLU A 61 6.30 -9.40 13.43
CA GLU A 61 7.48 -8.62 13.82
C GLU A 61 7.45 -7.20 13.23
N TYR A 62 6.99 -7.06 11.99
CA TYR A 62 6.82 -5.74 11.37
C TYR A 62 5.72 -4.91 12.01
N LEU A 63 4.63 -5.56 12.45
CA LEU A 63 3.55 -4.89 13.19
C LEU A 63 4.05 -4.45 14.57
N ASP A 64 4.72 -5.34 15.30
CA ASP A 64 5.27 -5.09 16.63
C ASP A 64 6.33 -3.97 16.61
N SER A 65 7.11 -3.88 15.52
CA SER A 65 8.10 -2.82 15.29
C SER A 65 7.54 -1.54 14.66
N SER A 66 6.22 -1.45 14.45
CA SER A 66 5.56 -0.30 13.81
C SER A 66 6.10 0.06 12.41
N ILE A 67 6.71 -0.91 11.73
CA ILE A 67 7.12 -0.80 10.32
C ILE A 67 5.89 -0.83 9.42
N ILE A 68 4.89 -1.64 9.79
CA ILE A 68 3.59 -1.71 9.13
C ILE A 68 2.47 -1.42 10.13
N GLU A 69 1.32 -1.03 9.62
CA GLU A 69 0.11 -0.81 10.39
C GLU A 69 -1.04 -1.64 9.82
N GLU A 70 -1.86 -2.23 10.69
CA GLU A 70 -3.09 -2.88 10.27
C GLU A 70 -4.13 -1.82 9.89
N LYS A 71 -4.50 -1.77 8.62
CA LYS A 71 -5.68 -1.00 8.20
C LYS A 71 -6.91 -1.85 8.46
N LEU A 72 -7.67 -1.49 9.49
CA LEU A 72 -9.01 -2.04 9.74
C LEU A 72 -9.83 -1.95 8.45
N LYS A 73 -10.56 -3.03 8.11
CA LYS A 73 -11.56 -3.03 7.03
C LYS A 73 -12.77 -2.17 7.43
N ASN A 74 -12.57 -0.86 7.50
CA ASN A 74 -13.66 0.10 7.36
C ASN A 74 -13.80 0.47 5.87
N LEU A 75 -13.85 -0.53 4.99
CA LEU A 75 -14.65 -0.43 3.78
C LEU A 75 -16.05 -0.90 4.15
N VAL A 76 -16.75 -0.08 4.93
CA VAL A 76 -18.20 -0.03 4.84
C VAL A 76 -18.50 0.27 3.38
N SER A 77 -19.27 -0.61 2.76
CA SER A 77 -19.97 -0.45 1.50
C SER A 77 -20.24 1.01 1.12
N THR A 78 -19.35 1.59 0.31
CA THR A 78 -19.71 2.64 -0.63
C THR A 78 -19.61 2.06 -2.02
N THR A 79 -20.51 1.13 -2.33
CA THR A 79 -21.08 1.06 -3.68
C THR A 79 -21.90 2.32 -3.89
N PRO A 80 -21.55 3.23 -4.82
CA PRO A 80 -22.55 4.09 -5.40
C PRO A 80 -23.35 3.23 -6.37
N ASP A 81 -24.61 3.08 -6.02
CA ASP A 81 -25.72 2.85 -6.95
C ASP A 81 -25.97 1.41 -7.45
N GLY A 82 -27.14 0.90 -7.03
CA GLY A 82 -28.12 0.37 -7.98
C GLY A 82 -27.97 -1.06 -8.49
N GLY A 83 -28.38 -2.06 -7.71
CA GLY A 83 -28.69 -3.37 -8.29
C GLY A 83 -29.07 -4.46 -7.28
N LYS A 84 -30.37 -4.73 -7.16
CA LYS A 84 -30.97 -5.68 -6.20
C LYS A 84 -30.42 -7.10 -6.34
N LYS A 85 -30.11 -7.71 -5.20
CA LYS A 85 -29.83 -9.14 -5.04
C LYS A 85 -31.00 -10.00 -5.54
N ARG A 86 -30.68 -11.14 -6.15
CA ARG A 86 -31.50 -12.36 -6.03
C ARG A 86 -30.62 -13.55 -5.69
N GLN A 87 -30.95 -14.17 -4.55
CA GLN A 87 -30.62 -15.53 -4.17
C GLN A 87 -31.20 -16.52 -5.17
N ILE A 88 -30.43 -17.56 -5.47
CA ILE A 88 -30.88 -18.96 -5.54
C ILE A 88 -29.80 -19.80 -4.87
#